data_AF-A0A0B4E038-F1
#
_entry.id   AF-A0A0B4E038-F1
#
_cell.length_a   1.000
_cell.length_b   1.000
_cell.length_c   1.000
_cell.angle_alpha   90.00
_cell.angle_beta   90.00
_cell.angle_gamma   90.00
#
_symmetry.space_group_name_H-M   'P 1'
#
loop_
_entity.id
_entity.type
_entity.pdbx_description
1 polymer ?
#
loop_
_entity_poly.entity_id
_entity_poly.type
_entity_poly.pdbx_seq_one_letter_code
_entity_poly.pdbx_strand_id
1 'polypeptide(L)'
;MTAPEPATGRTLPPWWAVLLVALAVAALAFAIGRFSTFGAAGAAANPTSDSPEAGFARDMQLHHGQAVEMAMDIYRTTQNDSVRVLAYDIATTQSAQKGEFYDWLVKWGLPQTGGPLMSWMDAADSSHQHGGGATRPTDAELMTQMGMASAAELAAMRAQSGTAADCTFLGLMIRHHEGALPMAQALLRLGHEPRALAVAQGVIATQSAEIDLMTSLRAGLGCTG
;
A
#
# COMPACT_ATOMS: atom_id res chain seq x y z
N MET A 1 25.24 27.91 84.98
CA MET A 1 25.89 28.62 83.87
C MET A 1 25.82 27.72 82.65
N THR A 2 24.91 28.00 81.73
CA THR A 2 24.70 27.26 80.47
C THR A 2 25.66 27.79 79.42
N ALA A 3 26.48 26.91 78.82
CA ALA A 3 27.38 27.28 77.73
C ALA A 3 26.58 27.52 76.43
N PRO A 4 26.91 28.54 75.62
CA PRO A 4 26.25 28.76 74.32
C PRO A 4 26.77 27.77 73.27
N GLU A 5 25.86 27.22 72.45
CA GLU A 5 26.22 26.42 71.28
C GLU A 5 26.90 27.28 70.20
N PRO A 6 27.91 26.77 69.50
CA PRO A 6 28.52 27.49 68.39
C PRO A 6 27.60 27.50 67.16
N ALA A 7 27.33 28.70 66.66
CA ALA A 7 26.64 28.89 65.39
C ALA A 7 27.49 28.36 64.23
N THR A 8 27.01 27.31 63.55
CA THR A 8 27.59 26.83 62.29
C THR A 8 27.40 27.88 61.19
N GLY A 9 28.45 28.65 60.91
CA GLY A 9 28.49 29.55 59.77
C GLY A 9 28.44 28.78 58.47
N ARG A 10 27.42 29.04 57.64
CA ARG A 10 27.36 28.50 56.27
C ARG A 10 28.41 29.18 55.42
N THR A 11 29.48 28.47 55.06
CA THR A 11 30.49 28.94 54.12
C THR A 11 29.94 28.87 52.71
N LEU A 12 30.03 29.98 51.96
CA LEU A 12 29.65 29.99 50.55
C LEU A 12 30.57 29.04 49.75
N PRO A 13 30.04 28.32 48.76
CA PRO A 13 30.83 27.42 47.94
C PRO A 13 31.89 28.22 47.16
N PRO A 14 33.08 27.65 46.96
CA PRO A 14 34.14 28.35 46.25
C PRO A 14 33.75 28.59 44.78
N TRP A 15 34.18 29.73 44.23
CA TRP A 15 33.82 30.19 42.88
C TRP A 15 34.10 29.17 41.77
N TRP A 16 35.12 28.31 41.94
CA TRP A 16 35.44 27.23 41.01
C TRP A 16 34.38 26.12 41.01
N ALA A 17 33.73 25.83 42.14
CA ALA A 17 32.66 24.83 42.22
C ALA A 17 31.40 25.31 41.48
N VAL A 18 31.09 26.62 41.57
CA VAL A 18 30.00 27.25 40.80
C VAL A 18 30.28 27.17 39.30
N LEU A 19 31.53 27.42 38.88
CA LEU A 19 31.96 27.29 37.49
C LEU A 19 31.85 25.85 36.95
N LEU A 20 32.26 24.85 37.74
CA LEU A 20 32.14 23.44 37.35
C LEU A 20 30.68 23.01 37.18
N VAL A 21 29.79 23.44 38.08
CA VAL A 21 28.35 23.17 37.97
C VAL A 21 27.76 23.84 36.73
N ALA A 22 28.12 25.11 36.47
CA ALA A 22 27.65 25.82 35.28
C ALA A 22 28.10 25.14 33.98
N LEU A 23 29.36 24.68 33.91
CA LEU A 23 29.89 23.94 32.76
C LEU A 23 29.20 22.58 32.58
N ALA A 24 28.93 21.86 33.68
CA ALA A 24 28.20 20.59 33.62
C ALA A 24 26.76 20.77 33.12
N VAL A 25 26.07 21.81 33.56
CA VAL A 25 24.71 22.16 33.10
C VAL A 25 24.73 22.56 31.62
N ALA A 26 25.71 23.36 31.18
CA ALA A 26 25.85 23.74 29.79
C ALA A 26 26.17 22.54 28.88
N ALA A 27 27.05 21.64 29.32
CA ALA A 27 27.37 20.41 28.59
C ALA A 27 26.15 19.47 28.50
N LEU A 28 25.37 19.33 29.57
CA LEU A 28 24.14 18.56 29.58
C LEU A 28 23.08 19.17 28.66
N ALA A 29 22.89 20.49 28.70
CA ALA A 29 21.97 21.20 27.81
C ALA A 29 22.39 21.06 26.33
N PHE A 30 23.69 21.13 26.03
CA PHE A 30 24.23 20.89 24.70
C PHE A 30 24.03 19.43 24.24
N ALA A 31 24.27 18.45 25.11
CA ALA A 31 24.06 17.05 24.81
C ALA A 31 22.57 16.72 24.56
N ILE A 32 21.67 17.25 25.39
CA ILE A 32 20.22 17.14 25.21
C ILE A 32 19.80 17.82 23.90
N GLY A 33 20.27 19.05 23.66
CA GLY A 33 19.98 19.81 22.43
C GLY A 33 20.49 19.11 21.17
N ARG A 34 21.67 18.48 21.21
CA ARG A 34 22.21 17.68 20.12
C ARG A 34 21.42 16.39 19.90
N PHE A 35 20.99 15.71 20.95
CA PHE A 35 20.23 14.47 20.83
C PHE A 35 18.80 14.71 20.30
N SER A 36 18.17 15.82 20.68
CA SER A 36 16.84 16.20 20.19
C SER A 36 16.85 16.75 18.76
N THR A 37 17.91 17.46 18.33
CA THR A 37 18.03 18.01 16.97
C THR A 37 18.58 17.01 15.94
N PHE A 38 19.48 16.11 16.33
CA PHE A 38 20.07 15.11 15.42
C PHE A 38 19.44 13.72 15.53
N GLY A 39 18.80 13.38 16.67
CA GLY A 39 18.06 12.11 16.83
C GLY A 39 16.74 12.05 16.06
N ALA A 40 16.19 13.21 15.67
CA ALA A 40 15.00 13.32 14.83
C ALA A 40 15.31 13.28 13.32
N ALA A 41 16.59 13.37 12.92
CA ALA A 41 17.00 13.55 11.52
C ALA A 41 17.13 12.23 10.72
N GLY A 42 16.55 11.11 11.19
CA GLY A 42 16.80 9.78 10.62
C GLY A 42 15.60 8.85 10.48
N ALA A 43 14.40 9.23 10.94
CA ALA A 43 13.19 8.48 10.58
C ALA A 43 12.74 8.99 9.20
N ALA A 44 12.70 8.10 8.20
CA ALA A 44 12.05 8.44 6.94
C ALA A 44 10.65 8.96 7.26
N ALA A 45 10.31 10.15 6.76
CA ALA A 45 8.99 10.69 6.95
C ALA A 45 7.97 9.70 6.36
N ASN A 46 6.86 9.48 7.08
CA ASN A 46 5.78 8.65 6.56
C ASN A 46 5.33 9.15 5.18
N PRO A 47 4.93 8.24 4.27
CA PRO A 47 4.30 8.63 3.01
C PRO A 47 3.17 9.63 3.22
N THR A 48 3.08 10.62 2.33
CA THR A 48 2.02 11.65 2.36
C THR A 48 0.78 11.17 1.61
N SER A 49 -0.31 11.92 1.70
CA SER A 49 -1.55 11.55 1.00
C SER A 49 -1.41 11.48 -0.53
N ASP A 50 -0.47 12.22 -1.11
CA ASP A 50 -0.22 12.29 -2.55
C ASP A 50 0.97 11.42 -2.98
N SER A 51 1.49 10.60 -2.07
CA SER A 51 2.59 9.68 -2.35
C SER A 51 2.15 8.51 -3.25
N PRO A 52 3.07 7.93 -4.05
CA PRO A 52 2.83 6.72 -4.81
C PRO A 52 2.30 5.56 -3.96
N GLU A 53 2.80 5.41 -2.73
CA GLU A 53 2.37 4.39 -1.78
C GLU A 53 0.91 4.55 -1.38
N ALA A 54 0.50 5.78 -1.05
CA ALA A 54 -0.86 6.06 -0.63
C ALA A 54 -1.84 5.87 -1.80
N GLY A 55 -1.47 6.33 -2.99
CA GLY A 55 -2.26 6.12 -4.20
C GLY A 55 -2.40 4.64 -4.56
N PHE A 56 -1.28 3.91 -4.61
CA PHE A 56 -1.26 2.47 -4.86
C PHE A 56 -2.10 1.71 -3.84
N ALA A 57 -1.98 2.02 -2.55
CA ALA A 57 -2.74 1.36 -1.49
C ALA A 57 -4.25 1.59 -1.66
N ARG A 58 -4.70 2.77 -2.07
CA ARG A 58 -6.13 3.06 -2.28
C ARG A 58 -6.66 2.35 -3.53
N ASP A 59 -5.95 2.47 -4.63
CA ASP A 59 -6.40 1.89 -5.91
C ASP A 59 -6.33 0.37 -5.89
N MET A 60 -5.29 -0.22 -5.31
CA MET A 60 -5.19 -1.68 -5.16
C MET A 60 -6.17 -2.24 -4.13
N GLN A 61 -6.63 -1.48 -3.12
CA GLN A 61 -7.74 -1.93 -2.26
C GLN A 61 -9.06 -2.04 -3.02
N LEU A 62 -9.33 -1.09 -3.92
CA LEU A 62 -10.49 -1.14 -4.81
C LEU A 62 -10.39 -2.33 -5.76
N HIS A 63 -9.25 -2.46 -6.43
CA HIS A 63 -8.94 -3.54 -7.37
C HIS A 63 -9.08 -4.92 -6.71
N HIS A 64 -8.37 -5.16 -5.61
CA HIS A 64 -8.45 -6.42 -4.88
C HIS A 64 -9.83 -6.71 -4.31
N GLY A 65 -10.61 -5.66 -3.99
CA GLY A 65 -12.01 -5.81 -3.61
C GLY A 65 -12.84 -6.54 -4.67
N GLN A 66 -12.64 -6.18 -5.94
CA GLN A 66 -13.38 -6.80 -7.05
C GLN A 66 -12.88 -8.23 -7.35
N ALA A 67 -11.58 -8.49 -7.26
CA ALA A 67 -11.07 -9.86 -7.38
C ALA A 67 -11.71 -10.81 -6.36
N VAL A 68 -11.77 -10.39 -5.09
CA VAL A 68 -12.39 -11.19 -4.02
C VAL A 68 -13.87 -11.43 -4.29
N GLU A 69 -14.60 -10.42 -4.79
CA GLU A 69 -16.00 -10.54 -5.18
C GLU A 69 -16.18 -11.58 -6.30
N MET A 70 -15.44 -11.45 -7.41
CA MET A 70 -15.51 -12.40 -8.53
C MET A 70 -15.15 -13.82 -8.11
N ALA A 71 -14.08 -13.96 -7.33
CA ALA A 71 -13.61 -15.26 -6.85
C ALA A 71 -14.62 -15.94 -5.93
N MET A 72 -15.27 -15.19 -5.03
CA MET A 72 -16.30 -15.75 -4.16
C MET A 72 -17.59 -16.11 -4.90
N ASP A 73 -17.93 -15.41 -5.98
CA ASP A 73 -19.07 -15.75 -6.83
C ASP A 73 -18.85 -17.08 -7.56
N ILE A 74 -17.67 -17.27 -8.17
CA ILE A 74 -17.37 -18.52 -8.88
C ILE A 74 -17.14 -19.70 -7.91
N TYR A 75 -16.48 -19.46 -6.77
CA TYR A 75 -16.22 -20.50 -5.75
C TYR A 75 -17.50 -21.20 -5.29
N ARG A 76 -18.61 -20.47 -5.18
CA ARG A 76 -19.91 -21.00 -4.73
C ARG A 76 -20.66 -21.79 -5.80
N THR A 77 -20.32 -21.62 -7.08
CA THR A 77 -21.15 -22.08 -8.21
C THR A 77 -20.43 -23.04 -9.14
N THR A 78 -19.10 -23.01 -9.17
CA THR A 78 -18.29 -23.89 -10.02
C THR A 78 -18.34 -25.34 -9.56
N GLN A 79 -18.41 -26.24 -10.55
CA GLN A 79 -18.28 -27.69 -10.34
C GLN A 79 -16.87 -28.19 -10.70
N ASN A 80 -15.98 -27.31 -11.15
CA ASN A 80 -14.59 -27.66 -11.44
C ASN A 80 -13.72 -27.46 -10.19
N ASP A 81 -13.12 -28.55 -9.68
CA ASP A 81 -12.31 -28.48 -8.46
C ASP A 81 -11.08 -27.58 -8.58
N SER A 82 -10.43 -27.56 -9.75
CA SER A 82 -9.26 -26.70 -9.99
C SER A 82 -9.63 -25.22 -10.00
N VAL A 83 -10.76 -24.85 -10.62
CA VAL A 83 -11.29 -23.47 -10.59
C VAL A 83 -11.70 -23.10 -9.16
N ARG A 84 -12.29 -24.03 -8.40
CA ARG A 84 -12.68 -23.80 -7.01
C ARG A 84 -11.48 -23.50 -6.11
N VAL A 85 -10.41 -24.29 -6.25
CA VAL A 85 -9.16 -24.08 -5.49
C VAL A 85 -8.54 -22.74 -5.85
N LEU A 86 -8.37 -22.46 -7.15
CA LEU A 86 -7.85 -21.18 -7.62
C LEU A 86 -8.65 -19.99 -7.06
N ALA A 87 -9.99 -20.04 -7.13
CA ALA A 87 -10.84 -18.98 -6.62
C ALA A 87 -10.66 -18.77 -5.10
N TYR A 88 -10.52 -19.84 -4.33
CA TYR A 88 -10.23 -19.74 -2.90
C TYR A 88 -8.87 -19.08 -2.63
N ASP A 89 -7.83 -19.49 -3.37
CA ASP A 89 -6.47 -18.95 -3.21
C ASP A 89 -6.40 -17.47 -3.57
N ILE A 90 -7.02 -17.06 -4.67
CA ILE A 90 -7.13 -15.64 -5.07
C ILE A 90 -7.86 -14.86 -3.98
N ALA A 91 -9.03 -15.34 -3.55
CA ALA A 91 -9.84 -14.61 -2.59
C ALA A 91 -9.14 -14.42 -1.25
N THR A 92 -8.43 -15.44 -0.76
CA THR A 92 -7.70 -15.36 0.52
C THR A 92 -6.44 -14.50 0.40
N THR A 93 -5.64 -14.67 -0.66
CA THR A 93 -4.41 -13.89 -0.88
C THR A 93 -4.72 -12.41 -1.09
N GLN A 94 -5.68 -12.10 -1.96
CA GLN A 94 -6.03 -10.70 -2.23
C GLN A 94 -6.79 -10.05 -1.06
N SER A 95 -7.54 -10.80 -0.26
CA SER A 95 -8.09 -10.28 0.99
C SER A 95 -7.00 -9.89 1.99
N ALA A 96 -5.95 -10.71 2.13
CA ALA A 96 -4.82 -10.42 2.99
C ALA A 96 -4.05 -9.17 2.53
N GLN A 97 -3.75 -9.08 1.23
CA GLN A 97 -3.08 -7.92 0.64
C GLN A 97 -3.92 -6.64 0.76
N LYS A 98 -5.24 -6.72 0.54
CA LYS A 98 -6.16 -5.59 0.78
C LYS A 98 -6.10 -5.10 2.23
N GLY A 99 -6.06 -6.02 3.19
CA GLY A 99 -5.90 -5.69 4.61
C GLY A 99 -4.54 -5.05 4.92
N GLU A 100 -3.47 -5.47 4.25
CA GLU A 100 -2.15 -4.84 4.37
C GLU A 100 -2.14 -3.41 3.84
N PHE A 101 -2.73 -3.15 2.67
CA PHE A 101 -2.87 -1.79 2.12
C PHE A 101 -3.71 -0.88 3.03
N TYR A 102 -4.76 -1.42 3.63
CA TYR A 102 -5.57 -0.70 4.62
C TYR A 102 -4.72 -0.29 5.83
N ASP A 103 -3.97 -1.26 6.39
CA ASP A 103 -3.10 -1.05 7.55
C ASP A 103 -1.99 -0.04 7.29
N TRP A 104 -1.41 -0.01 6.09
CA TRP A 104 -0.44 1.02 5.70
C TRP A 104 -1.00 2.42 5.84
N LEU A 105 -2.19 2.67 5.28
CA LEU A 105 -2.85 3.97 5.36
C LEU A 105 -3.18 4.35 6.81
N VAL A 106 -3.60 3.38 7.65
CA VAL A 106 -3.79 3.62 9.10
C VAL A 106 -2.48 4.02 9.77
N LYS A 107 -1.38 3.29 9.53
CA LYS A 107 -0.07 3.55 10.13
C LYS A 107 0.52 4.90 9.71
N TRP A 108 0.25 5.34 8.49
CA TRP A 108 0.68 6.65 7.99
C TRP A 108 -0.28 7.79 8.38
N GLY A 109 -1.41 7.48 9.04
CA GLY A 109 -2.41 8.47 9.42
C GLY A 109 -3.18 9.07 8.24
N LEU A 110 -3.35 8.30 7.17
CA LEU A 110 -3.98 8.72 5.92
C LEU A 110 -5.40 8.16 5.77
N PRO A 111 -6.28 8.86 5.01
CA PRO A 111 -7.61 8.34 4.71
C PRO A 111 -7.55 7.16 3.74
N GLN A 112 -8.48 6.22 3.93
CA GLN A 112 -8.63 4.99 3.11
C GLN A 112 -9.10 5.27 1.68
N THR A 113 -9.62 6.46 1.43
CA THR A 113 -10.00 6.95 0.11
C THR A 113 -9.40 8.34 -0.10
N GLY A 114 -9.17 8.73 -1.35
CA GLY A 114 -8.66 10.06 -1.67
C GLY A 114 -8.01 10.12 -3.04
N GLY A 115 -8.09 11.30 -3.66
CA GLY A 115 -7.55 11.57 -4.99
C GLY A 115 -8.37 10.91 -6.12
N PRO A 116 -8.18 11.36 -7.38
CA PRO A 116 -8.63 10.61 -8.55
C PRO A 116 -7.86 9.29 -8.70
N LEU A 117 -8.53 8.25 -9.22
CA LEU A 117 -7.89 6.96 -9.53
C LEU A 117 -6.65 7.17 -10.40
N MET A 118 -5.60 6.39 -10.12
CA MET A 118 -4.36 6.30 -10.90
C MET A 118 -3.55 7.60 -11.01
N SER A 119 -4.01 8.71 -10.41
CA SER A 119 -3.32 10.01 -10.47
C SER A 119 -1.91 9.99 -9.86
N TRP A 120 -1.65 9.05 -8.95
CA TRP A 120 -0.33 8.84 -8.35
C TRP A 120 0.70 8.26 -9.32
N MET A 121 0.25 7.66 -10.43
CA MET A 121 1.12 7.12 -11.49
C MET A 121 1.61 8.21 -12.44
N ASP A 122 0.87 9.32 -12.59
CA ASP A 122 1.20 10.44 -13.48
C ASP A 122 2.38 11.29 -12.98
N ALA A 123 2.74 11.18 -11.69
CA ALA A 123 3.94 11.80 -11.15
C ALA A 123 5.23 11.31 -11.86
N ALA A 124 5.15 10.20 -12.61
CA ALA A 124 6.22 9.69 -13.48
C ALA A 124 6.47 10.53 -14.75
N ASP A 125 5.43 11.15 -15.32
CA ASP A 125 5.45 11.66 -16.69
C ASP A 125 5.60 13.19 -16.79
N SER A 126 5.87 13.84 -15.65
CA SER A 126 6.05 15.29 -15.54
C SER A 126 7.27 15.84 -16.28
N SER A 127 8.06 15.01 -16.97
CA SER A 127 9.26 15.43 -17.70
C SER A 127 9.08 15.65 -19.20
N HIS A 128 7.93 15.34 -19.83
CA HIS A 128 7.85 15.34 -21.31
C HIS A 128 6.57 15.79 -22.04
N GLN A 129 5.65 16.58 -21.47
CA GLN A 129 4.55 17.11 -22.30
C GLN A 129 4.25 18.61 -22.10
N HIS A 130 4.76 19.41 -23.05
CA HIS A 130 4.19 20.70 -23.40
C HIS A 130 3.18 20.50 -24.54
N GLY A 131 1.88 20.58 -24.23
CA GLY A 131 0.84 20.90 -25.21
C GLY A 131 -0.30 19.91 -25.35
N GLY A 132 -1.52 20.38 -25.08
CA GLY A 132 -2.77 19.77 -25.54
C GLY A 132 -3.80 19.61 -24.43
N GLY A 133 -4.96 20.24 -24.57
CA GLY A 133 -6.12 20.07 -23.68
C GLY A 133 -6.78 18.70 -23.83
N ALA A 134 -6.06 17.63 -23.49
CA ALA A 134 -6.63 16.30 -23.39
C ALA A 134 -7.54 16.24 -22.16
N THR A 135 -8.79 15.82 -22.36
CA THR A 135 -9.73 15.56 -21.26
C THR A 135 -9.19 14.40 -20.41
N ARG A 136 -9.14 14.57 -19.08
CA ARG A 136 -8.78 13.50 -18.15
C ARG A 136 -9.68 12.28 -18.40
N PRO A 137 -9.16 11.05 -18.46
CA PRO A 137 -9.99 9.86 -18.53
C PRO A 137 -11.04 9.84 -17.42
N THR A 138 -12.23 9.39 -17.76
CA THR A 138 -13.31 9.13 -16.81
C THR A 138 -12.92 7.98 -15.86
N ASP A 139 -13.55 7.93 -14.69
CA ASP A 139 -13.27 6.86 -13.72
C ASP A 139 -13.58 5.47 -14.29
N ALA A 140 -14.56 5.35 -15.20
CA ALA A 140 -14.86 4.10 -15.91
C ALA A 140 -13.75 3.66 -16.87
N GLU A 141 -13.14 4.62 -17.59
CA GLU A 141 -11.98 4.35 -18.45
C GLU A 141 -10.76 3.95 -17.61
N LEU A 142 -10.55 4.61 -16.47
CA LEU A 142 -9.46 4.25 -15.54
C LEU A 142 -9.67 2.87 -14.92
N MET A 143 -10.89 2.52 -14.51
CA MET A 143 -11.22 1.16 -14.07
C MET A 143 -10.93 0.13 -15.17
N THR A 144 -11.24 0.45 -16.42
CA THR A 144 -10.91 -0.43 -17.56
C THR A 144 -9.39 -0.57 -17.75
N GLN A 145 -8.61 0.51 -17.57
CA GLN A 145 -7.15 0.46 -17.62
C GLN A 145 -6.54 -0.34 -16.47
N MET A 146 -7.18 -0.32 -15.29
CA MET A 146 -6.86 -1.21 -14.16
C MET A 146 -7.32 -2.65 -14.41
N GLY A 147 -7.90 -2.99 -15.56
CA GLY A 147 -8.35 -4.35 -15.87
C GLY A 147 -9.67 -4.77 -15.21
N MET A 148 -10.32 -3.86 -14.46
CA MET A 148 -11.55 -4.13 -13.72
C MET A 148 -12.66 -4.62 -14.63
N ALA A 149 -13.45 -5.58 -14.16
CA ALA A 149 -14.72 -5.96 -14.75
C ALA A 149 -15.76 -4.84 -14.56
N SER A 150 -16.46 -4.51 -15.64
CA SER A 150 -17.64 -3.64 -15.57
C SER A 150 -18.80 -4.33 -14.85
N ALA A 151 -19.76 -3.54 -14.37
CA ALA A 151 -20.97 -4.10 -13.75
C ALA A 151 -21.74 -5.04 -14.69
N ALA A 152 -21.73 -4.78 -16.00
CA ALA A 152 -22.36 -5.62 -17.00
C ALA A 152 -21.64 -6.97 -17.16
N GLU A 153 -20.31 -6.98 -17.13
CA GLU A 153 -19.51 -8.21 -17.19
C GLU A 153 -19.68 -9.07 -15.92
N LEU A 154 -19.70 -8.43 -14.74
CA LEU A 154 -19.98 -9.13 -13.48
C LEU A 154 -21.39 -9.74 -13.49
N ALA A 155 -22.39 -9.00 -13.98
CA ALA A 155 -23.75 -9.52 -14.12
C ALA A 155 -23.83 -10.67 -15.13
N ALA A 156 -23.12 -10.58 -16.25
CA ALA A 156 -23.05 -11.64 -17.26
C ALA A 156 -22.41 -12.91 -16.70
N MET A 157 -21.30 -12.80 -15.96
CA MET A 157 -20.65 -13.92 -15.29
C MET A 157 -21.61 -14.62 -14.31
N ARG A 158 -22.33 -13.84 -13.48
CA ARG A 158 -23.30 -14.35 -12.50
C ARG A 158 -24.52 -15.02 -13.12
N ALA A 159 -24.88 -14.64 -14.34
CA ALA A 159 -26.02 -15.21 -15.06
C ALA A 159 -25.67 -16.56 -15.74
N GLN A 160 -24.39 -16.90 -15.84
CA GLN A 160 -23.93 -18.15 -16.42
C GLN A 160 -23.78 -19.25 -15.35
N SER A 161 -23.59 -20.49 -15.79
CA SER A 161 -23.31 -21.62 -14.91
C SER A 161 -22.39 -22.64 -15.58
N GLY A 162 -21.80 -23.53 -14.76
CA GLY A 162 -20.87 -24.55 -15.24
C GLY A 162 -19.66 -23.96 -15.97
N THR A 163 -19.19 -24.67 -16.98
CA THR A 163 -17.99 -24.28 -17.74
C THR A 163 -18.07 -22.89 -18.37
N ALA A 164 -19.26 -22.43 -18.77
CA ALA A 164 -19.41 -21.08 -19.31
C ALA A 164 -19.06 -20.01 -18.27
N ALA A 165 -19.57 -20.15 -17.04
CA ALA A 165 -19.23 -19.25 -15.94
C ALA A 165 -17.74 -19.35 -15.57
N ASP A 166 -17.17 -20.56 -15.54
CA ASP A 166 -15.75 -20.76 -15.28
C ASP A 166 -14.89 -20.03 -16.32
N CYS A 167 -15.23 -20.17 -17.61
CA CYS A 167 -14.51 -19.51 -18.70
C CYS A 167 -14.59 -17.98 -18.62
N THR A 168 -15.76 -17.43 -18.30
CA THR A 168 -15.92 -15.98 -18.14
C THR A 168 -15.18 -15.48 -16.91
N PHE A 169 -15.26 -16.17 -15.77
CA PHE A 169 -14.48 -15.83 -14.57
C PHE A 169 -12.98 -15.78 -14.88
N LEU A 170 -12.42 -16.84 -15.48
CA LEU A 170 -11.00 -16.92 -15.80
C LEU A 170 -10.58 -15.81 -16.77
N GLY A 171 -11.41 -15.51 -17.78
CA GLY A 171 -11.13 -14.42 -18.73
C GLY A 171 -11.10 -13.04 -18.06
N LEU A 172 -12.08 -12.76 -17.19
CA LEU A 172 -12.14 -11.50 -16.44
C LEU A 172 -10.97 -11.39 -15.47
N MET A 173 -10.64 -12.48 -14.75
CA MET A 173 -9.57 -12.47 -13.76
C MET A 173 -8.18 -12.38 -14.39
N ILE A 174 -7.95 -12.95 -15.58
CA ILE A 174 -6.71 -12.72 -16.35
C ILE A 174 -6.55 -11.23 -16.64
N ARG A 175 -7.57 -10.59 -17.23
CA ARG A 175 -7.51 -9.16 -17.57
C ARG A 175 -7.32 -8.29 -16.32
N HIS A 176 -8.02 -8.63 -15.24
CA HIS A 176 -7.89 -7.97 -13.95
C HIS A 176 -6.44 -8.07 -13.44
N HIS A 177 -5.82 -9.24 -13.54
CA HIS A 177 -4.44 -9.41 -13.13
C HIS A 177 -3.45 -8.66 -14.01
N GLU A 178 -3.67 -8.65 -15.33
CA GLU A 178 -2.88 -7.88 -16.29
C GLU A 178 -2.92 -6.38 -15.98
N GLY A 179 -4.06 -5.86 -15.51
CA GLY A 179 -4.23 -4.47 -15.08
C GLY A 179 -3.46 -4.12 -13.80
N ALA A 180 -3.27 -5.06 -12.88
CA ALA A 180 -2.47 -4.85 -11.66
C ALA A 180 -0.96 -4.76 -11.90
N LEU A 181 -0.45 -5.44 -12.94
CA LEU A 181 0.99 -5.47 -13.24
C LEU A 181 1.60 -4.07 -13.48
N PRO A 182 1.05 -3.21 -14.37
CA PRO A 182 1.58 -1.87 -14.58
C PRO A 182 1.45 -0.98 -13.34
N MET A 183 0.42 -1.18 -12.50
CA MET A 183 0.28 -0.47 -11.22
C MET A 183 1.43 -0.84 -10.27
N ALA A 184 1.68 -2.13 -10.05
CA ALA A 184 2.77 -2.59 -9.19
C ALA A 184 4.15 -2.14 -9.72
N GLN A 185 4.34 -2.17 -11.04
CA GLN A 185 5.55 -1.64 -11.68
C GLN A 185 5.71 -0.13 -11.49
N ALA A 186 4.63 0.65 -11.53
CA ALA A 186 4.69 2.09 -11.26
C ALA A 186 5.09 2.38 -9.82
N LEU A 187 4.54 1.66 -8.84
CA LEU A 187 4.97 1.79 -7.44
C LEU A 187 6.48 1.48 -7.30
N LEU A 188 6.99 0.46 -8.00
CA LEU A 188 8.42 0.16 -8.00
C LEU A 188 9.31 1.27 -8.57
N ARG A 189 8.80 2.06 -9.50
CA ARG A 189 9.54 3.19 -10.09
C ARG A 189 9.45 4.46 -9.26
N LEU A 190 8.31 4.70 -8.62
CA LEU A 190 7.96 5.99 -8.01
C LEU A 190 8.05 5.99 -6.49
N GLY A 191 7.79 4.85 -5.86
CA GLY A 191 7.77 4.70 -4.42
C GLY A 191 9.17 4.67 -3.79
N HIS A 192 9.18 4.90 -2.48
CA HIS A 192 10.37 4.90 -1.64
C HIS A 192 10.19 4.07 -0.35
N GLU A 193 8.98 3.65 0.03
CA GLU A 193 8.74 2.85 1.23
C GLU A 193 9.15 1.38 1.01
N PRO A 194 10.18 0.86 1.70
CA PRO A 194 10.75 -0.45 1.41
C PRO A 194 9.74 -1.60 1.49
N ARG A 195 8.81 -1.55 2.45
CA ARG A 195 7.77 -2.58 2.59
C ARG A 195 6.79 -2.55 1.42
N ALA A 196 6.39 -1.36 0.97
CA ALA A 196 5.48 -1.22 -0.17
C ALA A 196 6.12 -1.73 -1.46
N LEU A 197 7.40 -1.43 -1.68
CA LEU A 197 8.17 -1.93 -2.82
C LEU A 197 8.30 -3.46 -2.82
N ALA A 198 8.56 -4.08 -1.66
CA ALA A 198 8.64 -5.54 -1.54
C ALA A 198 7.29 -6.20 -1.86
N VAL A 199 6.18 -5.65 -1.38
CA VAL A 199 4.84 -6.16 -1.70
C VAL A 199 4.51 -5.98 -3.18
N ALA A 200 4.91 -4.88 -3.82
CA ALA A 200 4.73 -4.69 -5.26
C ALA A 200 5.45 -5.78 -6.09
N GLN A 201 6.66 -6.18 -5.71
CA GLN A 201 7.36 -7.31 -6.35
C GLN A 201 6.60 -8.63 -6.15
N GLY A 202 6.09 -8.86 -4.93
CA GLY A 202 5.27 -10.04 -4.62
C GLY A 202 3.99 -10.10 -5.44
N VAL A 203 3.32 -8.95 -5.63
CA VAL A 203 2.13 -8.84 -6.50
C VAL A 203 2.50 -9.23 -7.93
N ILE A 204 3.56 -8.67 -8.50
CA ILE A 204 4.00 -9.02 -9.87
C ILE A 204 4.24 -10.53 -10.00
N ALA A 205 5.02 -11.11 -9.10
CA ALA A 205 5.34 -12.54 -9.15
C ALA A 205 4.10 -13.44 -9.03
N THR A 206 3.22 -13.15 -8.07
CA THR A 206 2.02 -13.95 -7.80
C THR A 206 1.02 -13.83 -8.96
N GLN A 207 0.72 -12.60 -9.37
CA GLN A 207 -0.27 -12.33 -10.42
C GLN A 207 0.17 -12.91 -11.77
N SER A 208 1.47 -12.85 -12.11
CA SER A 208 1.98 -13.48 -13.33
C SER A 208 1.82 -15.00 -13.32
N ALA A 209 2.13 -15.66 -12.19
CA ALA A 209 1.95 -17.10 -12.07
C ALA A 209 0.46 -17.51 -12.13
N GLU A 210 -0.42 -16.71 -11.55
CA GLU A 210 -1.87 -16.92 -11.61
C GLU A 210 -2.43 -16.71 -13.03
N ILE A 211 -1.91 -15.75 -13.81
CA ILE A 211 -2.26 -15.59 -15.23
C ILE A 211 -1.91 -16.86 -16.03
N ASP A 212 -0.73 -17.43 -15.83
CA ASP A 212 -0.30 -18.66 -16.52
C ASP A 212 -1.22 -19.84 -16.15
N LEU A 213 -1.54 -19.99 -14.86
CA LEU A 213 -2.45 -21.03 -14.37
C LEU A 213 -3.86 -20.85 -14.94
N MET A 214 -4.41 -19.64 -14.91
CA MET A 214 -5.73 -19.35 -15.48
C MET A 214 -5.78 -19.62 -16.98
N THR A 215 -4.73 -19.25 -17.71
CA THR A 215 -4.61 -19.53 -19.15
C THR A 215 -4.60 -21.04 -19.41
N SER A 216 -3.86 -21.81 -18.60
CA SER A 216 -3.87 -23.28 -18.68
C SER A 216 -5.25 -23.87 -18.40
N LEU A 217 -5.94 -23.39 -17.37
CA LEU A 217 -7.29 -23.84 -17.03
C LEU A 217 -8.30 -23.52 -18.14
N ARG A 218 -8.22 -22.33 -18.75
CA ARG A 218 -9.07 -21.96 -19.90
C ARG A 218 -8.86 -22.92 -21.07
N ALA A 219 -7.61 -23.25 -21.38
CA ALA A 219 -7.28 -24.20 -22.44
C ALA A 219 -7.82 -25.61 -22.12
N GLY A 220 -7.65 -26.08 -20.88
CA GLY A 220 -8.15 -27.39 -20.44
C GLY A 220 -9.68 -27.50 -20.43
N LEU A 221 -10.38 -26.39 -20.18
CA LEU A 221 -11.84 -26.29 -20.24
C LEU A 221 -12.38 -26.12 -21.67
N GLY A 222 -11.52 -25.87 -22.67
CA GLY A 222 -11.94 -25.58 -24.03
C GLY A 222 -12.66 -24.23 -24.18
N CYS A 223 -12.32 -23.25 -23.35
CA CYS A 223 -12.89 -21.90 -23.45
C CYS A 223 -12.56 -21.28 -24.81
N THR A 224 -13.56 -20.69 -25.48
CA THR A 224 -13.38 -19.97 -26.75
C THR A 224 -13.41 -18.46 -26.54
N GLY A 225 -12.44 -17.74 -27.11
CA GLY A 225 -12.21 -16.30 -26.89
C GLY A 225 -11.10 -16.07 -25.88
#